data_AF-A0A7I8DT24-F1
#
_entry.id   AF-A0A7I8DT24-F1
#
_cell.length_a   1.000
_cell.length_b   1.000
_cell.length_c   1.000
_cell.angle_alpha   90.00
_cell.angle_beta   90.00
_cell.angle_gamma   90.00
#
_symmetry.space_group_name_H-M   'P 1'
#
loop_
_entity.id
_entity.type
_entity.pdbx_description
1 polymer ?
#
loop_
_entity_poly.entity_id
_entity_poly.type
_entity_poly.pdbx_seq_one_letter_code
_entity_poly.pdbx_strand_id
1 'polypeptide(L)'
;MTERELGQYKAIRSEIADLKRRIEETKRLDKTFQIAGTDPAEAAQRQEKVLDLLRQRETQKDELVEMQREMEDYINKIPDSLTRVIFRMYFFDGLNQLEIGRKTGYDQGTVSRKIKSYFKLHSMHTVTC
;
A
#
# COMPACT_ATOMS: atom_id res chain seq x y z
N MET A 1 7.38 -3.43 -12.37
CA MET A 1 7.39 -3.72 -10.93
C MET A 1 8.72 -4.37 -10.56
N THR A 2 9.46 -3.74 -9.65
CA THR A 2 10.78 -4.13 -9.16
C THR A 2 10.70 -4.65 -7.73
N GLU A 3 11.76 -5.30 -7.26
CA GLU A 3 11.87 -5.74 -5.85
C GLU A 3 11.76 -4.56 -4.87
N ARG A 4 12.36 -3.42 -5.22
CA ARG A 4 12.32 -2.20 -4.40
C ARG A 4 10.90 -1.64 -4.28
N GLU A 5 10.16 -1.59 -5.39
CA GLU A 5 8.77 -1.12 -5.41
C GLU A 5 7.89 -2.03 -4.55
N LEU A 6 7.96 -3.35 -4.73
CA LEU A 6 7.20 -4.29 -3.89
C LEU A 6 7.60 -4.24 -2.41
N GLY A 7 8.87 -3.94 -2.10
CA GLY A 7 9.34 -3.73 -0.74
C GLY A 7 8.65 -2.57 -0.02
N GLN A 8 8.04 -1.62 -0.74
CA GLN A 8 7.31 -0.49 -0.17
C GLN A 8 5.87 -0.85 0.22
N TYR A 9 5.35 -2.02 -0.16
CA TYR A 9 3.94 -2.40 0.05
C TYR A 9 3.47 -2.20 1.50
N LYS A 10 4.26 -2.67 2.48
CA LYS A 10 3.89 -2.54 3.91
C LYS A 10 3.85 -1.08 4.38
N ALA A 11 4.78 -0.25 3.89
CA ALA A 11 4.82 1.16 4.21
C ALA A 11 3.59 1.87 3.62
N ILE A 12 3.30 1.64 2.34
CA ILE A 12 2.11 2.17 1.65
C ILE A 12 0.83 1.74 2.38
N ARG A 13 0.70 0.46 2.73
CA ARG A 13 -0.47 -0.05 3.46
C ARG A 13 -0.65 0.63 4.83
N SER A 14 0.46 0.88 5.55
CA SER A 14 0.43 1.61 6.82
C SER A 14 0.02 3.07 6.61
N GLU A 15 0.56 3.72 5.58
CA GLU A 15 0.26 5.12 5.25
C GLU A 15 -1.20 5.30 4.86
N ILE A 16 -1.77 4.40 4.06
CA ILE A 16 -3.21 4.37 3.75
C ILE A 16 -4.04 4.25 5.03
N ALA A 17 -3.65 3.38 5.95
CA ALA A 17 -4.36 3.21 7.22
C ALA A 17 -4.32 4.50 8.08
N ASP A 18 -3.19 5.17 8.11
CA ASP A 18 -3.03 6.43 8.83
C ASP A 18 -3.78 7.59 8.15
N LEU A 19 -3.78 7.68 6.83
CA LEU A 19 -4.58 8.66 6.09
C LEU A 19 -6.07 8.44 6.33
N LYS A 20 -6.56 7.21 6.28
CA LYS A 20 -7.96 6.88 6.61
C LYS A 20 -8.34 7.35 8.02
N ARG A 21 -7.47 7.07 9.01
CA ARG A 21 -7.68 7.52 10.39
C ARG A 21 -7.76 9.04 10.50
N ARG A 22 -6.81 9.74 9.87
CA ARG A 22 -6.72 11.20 9.88
C ARG A 22 -7.90 11.87 9.18
N ILE A 23 -8.38 11.30 8.07
CA ILE A 23 -9.57 11.77 7.35
C ILE A 23 -10.80 11.65 8.26
N GLU A 24 -10.99 10.49 8.89
CA GLU A 24 -12.15 10.25 9.76
C GLU A 24 -12.13 11.17 10.99
N GLU A 25 -10.96 11.36 11.60
CA GLU A 25 -10.78 12.28 12.71
C GLU A 25 -11.12 13.72 12.32
N THR A 26 -10.64 14.19 11.16
CA THR A 26 -10.99 15.52 10.64
C THR A 26 -12.50 15.65 10.41
N LYS A 27 -13.16 14.65 9.80
CA LYS A 27 -14.62 14.64 9.61
C LYS A 27 -15.39 14.68 10.94
N ARG A 28 -14.92 13.96 11.96
CA ARG A 28 -15.54 13.94 13.30
C ARG A 28 -15.41 15.29 14.02
N LEU A 29 -14.22 15.88 13.98
CA LEU A 29 -13.98 17.18 14.61
C LEU A 29 -14.84 18.25 13.94
N ASP A 30 -14.87 18.30 12.62
CA ASP A 30 -15.68 19.27 11.86
C ASP A 30 -17.16 19.24 12.25
N LYS A 31 -17.76 18.04 12.32
CA LYS A 31 -19.13 17.85 12.82
C LYS A 31 -19.33 18.37 14.25
N THR A 32 -18.35 18.17 15.12
CA THR A 32 -18.43 18.64 16.52
C THR A 32 -18.42 20.17 16.58
N PHE A 33 -17.61 20.82 15.73
CA PHE A 33 -17.54 22.28 15.67
C PHE A 33 -18.81 22.92 15.13
N GLN A 34 -19.50 22.32 14.16
CA GLN A 34 -20.76 22.85 13.63
C GLN A 34 -21.86 22.98 14.70
N ILE A 35 -21.80 22.18 15.77
CA ILE A 35 -22.78 22.21 16.87
C ILE A 35 -22.50 23.36 17.86
N ALA A 36 -21.26 23.86 17.92
CA ALA A 36 -20.79 24.73 19.00
C ALA A 36 -21.09 26.25 18.83
N GLY A 37 -21.83 26.66 17.78
CA GLY A 37 -22.35 28.02 17.64
C GLY A 37 -21.28 29.11 17.47
N THR A 38 -20.47 29.03 16.40
CA THR A 38 -19.49 30.07 16.01
C THR A 38 -20.13 31.14 15.11
N ASP A 39 -19.50 32.32 15.03
CA ASP A 39 -19.84 33.35 14.04
C ASP A 39 -19.92 32.75 12.61
N PRO A 40 -20.96 33.05 11.83
CA PRO A 40 -21.18 32.44 10.51
C PRO A 40 -20.03 32.66 9.50
N ALA A 41 -19.36 33.81 9.54
CA ALA A 41 -18.28 34.12 8.60
C ALA A 41 -17.01 33.34 8.95
N GLU A 42 -16.66 33.27 10.23
CA GLU A 42 -15.54 32.45 10.71
C GLU A 42 -15.78 30.95 10.48
N ALA A 43 -17.02 30.49 10.69
CA ALA A 43 -17.42 29.12 10.42
C ALA A 43 -17.25 28.75 8.93
N ALA A 44 -17.65 29.63 8.01
CA ALA A 44 -17.52 29.41 6.57
C ALA A 44 -16.05 29.28 6.13
N GLN A 45 -15.18 30.21 6.56
CA GLN A 45 -13.76 30.16 6.22
C GLN A 45 -13.07 28.91 6.79
N ARG A 46 -13.44 28.50 7.99
CA ARG A 46 -12.93 27.27 8.61
C ARG A 46 -13.37 26.03 7.83
N GLN A 47 -14.65 25.97 7.45
CA GLN A 47 -15.21 24.86 6.69
C GLN A 47 -14.48 24.70 5.35
N GLU A 48 -14.20 25.79 4.65
CA GLU A 48 -13.44 25.77 3.39
C GLU A 48 -12.06 25.12 3.58
N LYS A 49 -11.30 25.55 4.59
CA LYS A 49 -9.98 24.97 4.90
C LYS A 49 -10.05 23.48 5.25
N VAL A 50 -11.08 23.06 5.99
CA VAL A 50 -11.31 21.65 6.33
C VAL A 50 -11.59 20.83 5.07
N LEU A 51 -12.44 21.34 4.19
CA LEU A 51 -12.75 20.68 2.92
C LEU A 51 -11.52 20.56 2.02
N ASP A 52 -10.68 21.59 1.95
CA ASP A 52 -9.42 21.54 1.20
C ASP A 52 -8.46 20.46 1.75
N LEU A 53 -8.29 20.43 3.07
CA LEU A 53 -7.45 19.42 3.72
C LEU A 53 -7.98 18.00 3.48
N LEU A 54 -9.30 17.81 3.56
CA LEU A 54 -9.93 16.52 3.29
C LEU A 54 -9.73 16.11 1.82
N ARG A 55 -9.92 17.03 0.87
CA ARG A 55 -9.67 16.77 -0.56
C ARG A 55 -8.24 16.31 -0.80
N GLN A 56 -7.25 17.03 -0.28
CA GLN A 56 -5.84 16.67 -0.43
C GLN A 56 -5.53 15.28 0.14
N ARG A 57 -6.05 14.97 1.34
CA ARG A 57 -5.82 13.66 1.97
C ARG A 57 -6.53 12.52 1.24
N GLU A 58 -7.74 12.74 0.74
CA GLU A 58 -8.48 11.73 -0.04
C GLU A 58 -7.74 11.45 -1.35
N THR A 59 -7.27 12.48 -2.06
CA THR A 59 -6.45 12.32 -3.27
C THR A 59 -5.16 11.53 -2.99
N GLN A 60 -4.39 11.91 -1.97
CA GLN A 60 -3.18 11.17 -1.59
C GLN A 60 -3.49 9.71 -1.23
N LYS A 61 -4.58 9.46 -0.52
CA LYS A 61 -5.02 8.10 -0.18
C LYS A 61 -5.35 7.31 -1.45
N ASP A 62 -6.07 7.91 -2.40
CA ASP A 62 -6.47 7.25 -3.64
C ASP A 62 -5.26 6.87 -4.50
N GLU A 63 -4.28 7.76 -4.63
CA GLU A 63 -3.00 7.48 -5.30
C GLU A 63 -2.29 6.27 -4.67
N LEU A 64 -2.17 6.24 -3.34
CA LEU A 64 -1.54 5.13 -2.63
C LEU A 64 -2.34 3.83 -2.75
N VAL A 65 -3.68 3.90 -2.76
CA VAL A 65 -4.54 2.73 -2.94
C VAL A 65 -4.37 2.13 -4.34
N GLU A 66 -4.28 2.96 -5.38
CA GLU A 66 -3.99 2.45 -6.73
C GLU A 66 -2.59 1.85 -6.81
N MET A 67 -1.56 2.46 -6.19
CA MET A 67 -0.23 1.84 -6.10
C MET A 67 -0.27 0.49 -5.37
N GLN A 68 -0.99 0.38 -4.25
CA GLN A 68 -1.17 -0.87 -3.53
C GLN A 68 -1.83 -1.93 -4.43
N ARG A 69 -2.87 -1.54 -5.17
CA ARG A 69 -3.59 -2.40 -6.11
C ARG A 69 -2.70 -2.88 -7.26
N GLU A 70 -1.88 -2.01 -7.85
CA GLU A 70 -0.93 -2.39 -8.90
C GLU A 70 0.07 -3.45 -8.41
N MET A 71 0.54 -3.34 -7.16
CA MET A 71 1.40 -4.33 -6.53
C MET A 71 0.69 -5.67 -6.32
N GLU A 72 -0.56 -5.65 -5.84
CA GLU A 72 -1.41 -6.83 -5.68
C GLU A 72 -1.68 -7.54 -7.00
N ASP A 73 -2.07 -6.78 -8.02
CA ASP A 73 -2.32 -7.29 -9.37
C ASP A 73 -1.05 -7.85 -10.00
N TYR A 74 0.11 -7.21 -9.80
CA TYR A 74 1.39 -7.73 -10.27
C TYR A 74 1.69 -9.11 -9.68
N ILE A 75 1.59 -9.27 -8.36
CA ILE A 75 1.83 -10.57 -7.72
C ILE A 75 0.76 -11.60 -8.14
N ASN A 76 -0.49 -11.19 -8.30
CA ASN A 76 -1.57 -12.08 -8.74
C ASN A 76 -1.38 -12.61 -10.17
N LYS A 77 -0.75 -11.82 -11.05
CA LYS A 77 -0.44 -12.20 -12.44
C LYS A 77 0.77 -13.13 -12.58
N ILE A 78 1.56 -13.36 -11.51
CA ILE A 78 2.66 -14.33 -11.53
C ILE A 78 2.09 -15.71 -11.87
N PRO A 79 2.51 -16.39 -12.95
CA PRO A 79 1.91 -17.68 -13.34
C PRO A 79 2.20 -18.81 -12.35
N ASP A 80 3.46 -18.96 -11.94
CA ASP A 80 3.90 -20.01 -11.02
C ASP A 80 3.25 -19.83 -9.64
N SER A 81 2.42 -20.81 -9.24
CA SER A 81 1.63 -20.75 -8.02
C SER A 81 2.49 -20.64 -6.77
N LEU A 82 3.60 -21.39 -6.73
CA LEU A 82 4.52 -21.37 -5.61
C LEU A 82 5.25 -20.03 -5.51
N THR A 83 5.73 -19.47 -6.62
CA THR A 83 6.36 -18.14 -6.64
C THR A 83 5.36 -17.08 -6.19
N ARG A 84 4.11 -17.13 -6.65
CA ARG A 84 3.04 -16.23 -6.22
C ARG A 84 2.80 -16.30 -4.72
N VAL A 85 2.75 -17.51 -4.13
CA VAL A 85 2.61 -17.69 -2.67
C VAL A 85 3.83 -17.14 -1.92
N ILE A 86 5.04 -17.43 -2.38
CA ILE A 86 6.28 -16.92 -1.78
C ILE A 86 6.29 -15.38 -1.80
N PHE A 87 5.90 -14.77 -2.92
CA PHE A 87 5.86 -13.32 -3.07
C PHE A 87 4.84 -12.66 -2.13
N ARG A 88 3.63 -13.21 -2.00
CA ARG A 88 2.64 -12.73 -1.02
C ARG A 88 3.19 -12.79 0.40
N MET A 89 3.76 -13.93 0.81
CA MET A 89 4.32 -14.08 2.15
C MET A 89 5.50 -13.13 2.41
N TYR A 90 6.35 -12.92 1.41
CA TYR A 90 7.54 -12.07 1.57
C TYR A 90 7.19 -10.58 1.58
N PHE A 91 6.42 -10.11 0.60
CA PHE A 91 6.15 -8.67 0.42
C PHE A 91 4.92 -8.19 1.18
N PHE A 92 3.83 -8.97 1.24
CA PHE A 92 2.58 -8.54 1.87
C PHE A 92 2.56 -8.87 3.35
N ASP A 93 2.96 -10.09 3.71
CA ASP A 93 2.98 -10.52 5.11
C ASP A 93 4.28 -10.07 5.82
N GLY A 94 5.37 -9.86 5.06
CA GLY A 94 6.67 -9.46 5.59
C GLY A 94 7.42 -10.57 6.30
N LEU A 95 7.16 -11.82 5.92
CA LEU A 95 7.88 -12.98 6.45
C LEU A 95 9.28 -13.05 5.86
N ASN A 96 10.26 -13.46 6.65
CA ASN A 96 11.59 -13.73 6.14
C ASN A 96 11.64 -15.06 5.38
N GLN A 97 12.67 -15.24 4.53
CA GLN A 97 12.77 -16.41 3.65
C GLN A 97 12.85 -17.74 4.41
N LEU A 98 13.35 -17.74 5.66
CA LEU A 98 13.40 -18.92 6.51
C LEU A 98 11.99 -19.31 7.01
N GLU A 99 11.20 -18.34 7.45
CA GLU A 99 9.80 -18.55 7.84
C GLU A 99 8.94 -19.05 6.67
N ILE A 100 9.16 -18.48 5.49
CA ILE A 100 8.48 -18.90 4.26
C ILE A 100 8.84 -20.35 3.92
N GLY A 101 10.13 -20.70 3.98
CA GLY A 101 10.59 -22.07 3.76
C GLY A 101 9.87 -23.06 4.68
N ARG A 102 9.85 -22.77 5.99
CA ARG A 102 9.13 -23.57 6.98
C ARG A 102 7.64 -23.73 6.67
N LYS A 103 6.96 -22.66 6.22
CA LYS A 103 5.52 -22.69 5.88
C LYS A 103 5.21 -23.42 4.57
N THR A 104 6.15 -23.41 3.63
CA THR A 104 5.94 -23.96 2.28
C THR A 104 6.58 -25.34 2.08
N GLY A 105 7.33 -25.85 3.07
CA GLY A 105 8.05 -27.12 3.00
C GLY A 105 9.36 -27.05 2.21
N TYR A 106 9.87 -25.85 1.92
CA TYR A 106 11.13 -25.63 1.20
C TYR A 106 12.23 -25.14 2.13
N ASP A 107 13.48 -25.29 1.72
CA ASP A 107 14.59 -24.62 2.39
C ASP A 107 14.64 -23.13 2.03
N GLN A 108 15.27 -22.34 2.91
CA GLN A 108 15.42 -20.90 2.72
C GLN A 108 16.17 -20.55 1.41
N GLY A 109 17.13 -21.37 0.98
CA GLY A 109 17.87 -21.15 -0.26
C GLY A 109 17.02 -21.32 -1.51
N THR A 110 16.10 -22.28 -1.52
CA THR A 110 15.11 -22.45 -2.58
C THR A 110 14.16 -21.26 -2.67
N VAL A 111 13.69 -20.73 -1.54
CA VAL A 111 12.88 -19.50 -1.51
C VAL A 111 13.67 -18.31 -2.08
N SER A 112 14.91 -18.11 -1.61
CA SER A 112 15.81 -17.07 -2.10
C SER A 112 16.01 -17.12 -3.61
N ARG A 113 16.27 -18.33 -4.14
CA ARG A 113 16.48 -18.57 -5.56
C ARG A 113 15.22 -18.26 -6.37
N LYS A 114 14.03 -18.64 -5.90
CA LYS A 114 12.77 -18.32 -6.58
C LYS A 114 12.56 -16.81 -6.70
N ILE A 115 12.77 -16.06 -5.62
CA ILE A 115 12.63 -14.59 -5.63
C ILE A 115 13.61 -13.97 -6.63
N LYS A 116 14.91 -14.29 -6.51
CA LYS A 116 15.96 -13.73 -7.38
C LYS A 116 15.78 -14.12 -8.85
N SER A 117 15.51 -15.39 -9.13
CA SER A 117 15.31 -15.86 -10.50
C SER A 117 14.09 -15.22 -11.15
N TYR A 118 13.00 -15.03 -10.39
CA TYR A 118 11.82 -14.36 -10.91
C TYR A 118 12.15 -12.93 -11.35
N PHE A 119 12.77 -12.12 -10.48
CA PHE A 119 13.16 -10.76 -10.85
C PHE A 119 14.19 -10.73 -11.99
N LYS A 120 15.17 -11.63 -12.01
CA LYS A 120 16.16 -11.68 -13.10
C LYS A 120 15.52 -11.96 -14.46
N LEU A 121 14.58 -12.90 -14.53
CA LEU A 121 13.89 -13.23 -15.78
C LEU A 121 12.99 -12.08 -16.25
N HIS A 122 12.29 -11.42 -15.32
CA HIS A 122 11.31 -10.38 -15.65
C HIS A 122 11.92 -8.97 -15.72
N SER A 123 13.17 -8.76 -15.27
CA SER A 123 13.91 -7.52 -15.48
C SER A 123 14.58 -7.44 -16.87
N MET A 124 14.75 -8.56 -17.57
CA MET A 124 15.38 -8.59 -18.90
C MET A 124 14.40 -8.27 -20.03
N HIS A 125 13.08 -8.35 -19.78
CA HIS A 125 12.04 -8.16 -20.80
C HIS A 125 11.58 -6.69 -20.98
N THR A 126 12.15 -5.73 -20.27
CA THR A 126 11.86 -4.29 -20.48
C THR A 126 12.82 -3.61 -21.46
N VAL A 127 13.77 -4.35 -22.06
CA VAL A 127 14.68 -3.86 -23.10
C VAL A 127 14.43 -4.64 -24.39
N THR A 128 13.23 -4.52 -24.96
CA THR A 128 12.96 -4.92 -26.35
C THR A 128 11.72 -4.18 -26.85
N CYS A 129 11.92 -2.93 -27.25
CA CYS A 129 11.19 -2.21 -28.29
C CYS A 129 12.05 -1.02 -28.72
#